data_AF-A0A536VJQ2-F1
#
_entry.id   AF-A0A536VJQ2-F1
#
_cell.length_a   1.000
_cell.length_b   1.000
_cell.length_c   1.000
_cell.angle_alpha   90.00
_cell.angle_beta   90.00
_cell.angle_gamma   90.00
#
_symmetry.space_group_name_H-M   'P 1'
#
loop_
_entity.id
_entity.type
_entity.pdbx_description
1 polymer ?
#
loop_
_entity_poly.entity_id
_entity_poly.type
_entity_poly.pdbx_seq_one_letter_code
_entity_poly.pdbx_strand_id
1 'polypeptide(L)' 'MALRTSRTSRTKNMSDEFDGYIATAQPFAKPILGRLRMLFHRACPEITEALKWGHPAR' A
#
# COMPACT_ATOMS: atom_id res chain seq x y z
N MET A 1 -7.47 -6.99 -33.75
CA MET A 1 -6.14 -7.65 -33.65
C MET A 1 -5.47 -7.19 -32.37
N ALA A 2 -5.02 -8.17 -31.57
CA ALA A 2 -4.17 -8.08 -30.36
C ALA A 2 -4.69 -7.26 -29.17
N LEU A 3 -5.46 -7.96 -28.32
CA LEU A 3 -5.51 -7.75 -26.88
C LEU A 3 -4.09 -7.61 -26.32
N ARG A 4 -3.77 -6.48 -25.67
CA ARG A 4 -2.62 -6.41 -24.76
C ARG A 4 -3.11 -6.54 -23.33
N THR A 5 -3.61 -7.71 -23.00
CA THR A 5 -3.73 -8.14 -21.61
C THR A 5 -2.33 -8.29 -21.02
N SER A 6 -2.24 -8.11 -19.71
CA SER A 6 -1.11 -8.44 -18.82
C SER A 6 0.06 -7.44 -18.75
N ARG A 7 0.01 -6.61 -17.69
CA ARG A 7 1.14 -6.51 -16.76
C ARG A 7 0.55 -6.71 -15.37
N THR A 8 0.51 -7.96 -14.91
CA THR A 8 0.22 -8.27 -13.51
C THR A 8 1.33 -7.64 -12.69
N SER A 9 1.01 -6.53 -12.03
CA SER A 9 1.92 -5.83 -11.15
C SER A 9 2.18 -6.71 -9.93
N ARG A 10 3.37 -7.29 -9.87
CA ARG A 10 3.92 -7.94 -8.69
C ARG A 10 3.90 -6.88 -7.57
N THR A 11 3.02 -7.03 -6.58
CA THR A 11 2.99 -6.19 -5.37
C THR A 11 4.28 -6.41 -4.61
N LYS A 12 5.33 -5.64 -4.94
CA LYS A 12 6.70 -5.95 -4.53
C LYS A 12 7.13 -5.20 -3.26
N ASN A 13 6.32 -4.28 -2.74
CA ASN A 13 6.75 -3.32 -1.73
C ASN A 13 5.77 -3.19 -0.54
N MET A 14 5.36 -4.30 0.07
CA MET A 14 4.61 -4.27 1.33
C MET A 14 5.64 -4.19 2.48
N SER A 15 5.76 -3.03 3.13
CA SER A 15 6.71 -2.85 4.24
C SER A 15 6.11 -3.30 5.57
N ASP A 16 6.93 -4.01 6.35
CA ASP A 16 6.58 -4.54 7.68
C ASP A 16 6.36 -3.39 8.70
N GLU A 17 7.10 -2.29 8.55
CA GLU A 17 6.97 -1.08 9.39
C GLU A 17 5.57 -0.47 9.32
N PHE A 18 4.97 -0.46 8.12
CA PHE A 18 3.66 0.11 7.89
C PHE A 18 2.55 -0.85 8.34
N ASP A 19 2.80 -2.16 8.30
CA ASP A 19 1.94 -3.16 8.93
C ASP A 19 1.93 -2.99 10.47
N GLY A 20 3.08 -2.72 11.08
CA GLY A 20 3.18 -2.35 12.50
C GLY A 20 2.41 -1.06 12.84
N TYR A 21 2.45 -0.05 11.97
CA TYR A 21 1.64 1.16 12.13
C TYR A 21 0.13 0.88 12.05
N ILE A 22 -0.32 0.09 11.06
CA ILE A 22 -1.73 -0.31 10.94
C ILE A 22 -2.16 -1.14 12.17
N ALA A 23 -1.28 -1.97 12.73
CA ALA A 23 -1.58 -2.77 13.91
C ALA A 23 -1.86 -1.91 15.15
N THR A 24 -1.12 -0.80 15.32
CA THR A 24 -1.27 0.16 16.43
C THR A 24 -2.35 1.20 16.20
N ALA A 25 -2.84 1.36 14.96
CA ALA A 25 -3.92 2.29 14.63
C ALA A 25 -5.26 1.92 15.30
N GLN A 26 -6.11 2.93 15.48
CA GLN A 26 -7.46 2.76 16.03
C GLN A 26 -8.30 1.79 15.17
N PRO A 27 -9.24 1.02 15.76
CA PRO A 27 -10.01 -0.01 15.05
C PRO A 27 -10.75 0.50 13.81
N PHE A 28 -11.26 1.74 13.86
CA PHE A 28 -11.95 2.37 12.74
C PHE A 28 -11.00 2.77 11.59
N ALA A 29 -9.71 3.02 11.89
CA ALA A 29 -8.71 3.47 10.93
C ALA A 29 -8.08 2.31 10.15
N LYS A 30 -7.94 1.12 10.77
CA LYS A 30 -7.41 -0.10 10.14
C LYS A 30 -8.03 -0.42 8.77
N PRO A 31 -9.37 -0.48 8.61
CA PRO A 31 -9.97 -0.78 7.30
C PRO A 31 -9.75 0.30 6.26
N ILE A 32 -9.60 1.57 6.68
CA ILE A 32 -9.34 2.70 5.78
C ILE A 32 -7.91 2.63 5.25
N LEU A 33 -6.94 2.46 6.15
CA LEU A 33 -5.51 2.38 5.82
C LEU A 33 -5.21 1.18 4.92
N GLY A 34 -5.79 0.01 5.20
CA GLY A 34 -5.63 -1.16 4.34
C GLY A 34 -6.18 -0.96 2.92
N ARG A 35 -7.31 -0.24 2.78
CA ARG A 35 -7.88 0.06 1.47
C ARG A 35 -7.05 1.10 0.69
N LEU A 36 -6.54 2.13 1.38
CA LEU A 36 -5.62 3.09 0.78
C LEU A 36 -4.33 2.43 0.29
N ARG A 37 -3.76 1.52 1.09
CA ARG A 37 -2.57 0.74 0.71
C ARG A 37 -2.81 -0.06 -0.56
N MET A 38 -3.92 -0.78 -0.66
CA MET A 38 -4.28 -1.47 -1.90
C MET A 38 -4.42 -0.52 -3.09
N LEU A 39 -5.03 0.66 -2.90
CA LEU A 39 -5.20 1.63 -3.98
C LEU A 39 -3.86 2.20 -4.45
N PHE A 40 -2.94 2.52 -3.54
CA PHE A 40 -1.61 2.98 -3.89
C PHE A 40 -0.82 1.95 -4.66
N HIS A 41 -0.81 0.68 -4.23
CA HIS A 41 -0.14 -0.40 -4.97
C HIS A 41 -0.79 -0.73 -6.31
N ARG A 42 -2.11 -0.53 -6.44
CA ARG A 42 -2.81 -0.67 -7.72
C ARG A 42 -2.44 0.45 -8.70
N ALA A 43 -2.31 1.68 -8.22
CA ALA A 43 -1.95 2.84 -9.06
C ALA A 43 -0.45 2.86 -9.38
N CYS A 44 0.40 2.59 -8.39
CA CYS A 44 1.86 2.61 -8.46
C CYS A 44 2.43 1.37 -7.74
N PRO A 45 2.72 0.27 -8.46
CA PRO A 45 3.23 -0.97 -7.88
C PRO A 45 4.63 -0.88 -7.27
N GLU A 46 5.38 0.16 -7.64
CA GLU A 46 6.75 0.42 -7.19
C GLU A 46 6.80 1.45 -6.06
N ILE A 47 5.65 1.82 -5.48
CA ILE A 47 5.60 2.77 -4.37
C ILE A 47 6.35 2.20 -3.15
N THR A 48 7.19 3.01 -2.54
CA THR A 48 7.90 2.66 -1.30
C THR A 48 7.14 3.29 -0.16
N GLU A 49 6.58 2.47 0.73
CA GLU A 49 5.88 2.97 1.92
C GLU A 49 6.89 3.46 2.96
N ALA A 50 6.98 4.77 3.15
CA ALA A 50 7.84 5.39 4.17
C ALA A 50 7.01 5.93 5.34
N LEU A 51 7.49 5.74 6.57
CA LEU A 51 6.92 6.39 7.75
C LEU A 51 7.76 7.63 8.09
N LYS A 52 7.18 8.83 8.00
CA LYS A 52 7.83 10.09 8.41
C LYS A 52 7.08 10.68 9.60
N TRP A 53 7.80 10.93 10.70
CA TRP A 53 7.24 11.43 11.98
C TRP A 53 6.13 10.55 12.57
N GLY A 54 6.17 9.23 12.35
CA GLY A 54 5.10 8.32 12.81
C GLY A 54 3.82 8.39 11.98
N HIS A 55 3.84 9.07 10.83
CA HIS A 55 2.75 9.11 9.87
C HIS A 55 3.18 8.54 8.52
N PRO A 56 2.24 7.93 7.77
CA PRO A 56 2.52 7.45 6.42
C PRO A 56 2.86 8.63 5.50
N ALA A 57 4.05 8.61 4.92
CA ALA A 57 4.53 9.60 3.96
C ALA A 57 4.95 8.94 2.64
N ARG A 58 4.92 9.77 1.60
CA ARG A 58 4.96 9.41 0.17
C ARG A 58 6.20 8.66 -0.26
#